data_AF-A0A8T0FWQ3-F1
#
_entry.id   AF-A0A8T0FWQ3-F1
#
_cell.length_a   1.000
_cell.length_b   1.000
_cell.length_c   1.000
_cell.angle_alpha   90.00
_cell.angle_beta   90.00
_cell.angle_gamma   90.00
#
_symmetry.space_group_name_H-M   'P 1'
#
loop_
_entity.id
_entity.type
_entity.pdbx_description
1 polymer ?
#
loop_
_entity_poly.entity_id
_entity_poly.type
_entity_poly.pdbx_seq_one_letter_code
_entity_poly.pdbx_strand_id
1 'polypeptide(L)'
;MKKQFLRVKQIADQTFLRAEKSDVLTEDLLNAEKRVESIKLSCQATQKKIAACQIDFGSETSVEKRMRKIPQVLLGTSMLESGSSFSKNSVLGDTLRECASVQTKLGTELLDHNNEVEKLVLKPISSVLDNEIHNINKLRKQLGKLVLDMDSARTRFQTAEKHSMQASVNNNFNTVGKVDNLKEELEDASQKVDQCRDLLAAEMFSLISKEPQLAQLFVSFHQLQAAYHRNALTALEASLPVLEKIIHNFPQKPVYGCPLDEHLRVTNREIAQVIETSISFLLEYGILEEGLLRIAGSASKLKKLKNAFDAGIEPDLVEFIRDPHVVSGGNYRF
;
A
#
# COMPACT_ATOMS: atom_id res chain seq x y z
N MET A 1 26.61 -15.15 -58.37
CA MET A 1 26.23 -15.56 -56.99
C MET A 1 27.34 -15.36 -55.94
N LYS A 2 28.61 -15.72 -56.18
CA LYS A 2 29.70 -15.56 -55.18
C LYS A 2 29.89 -14.14 -54.60
N LYS A 3 29.77 -13.07 -55.41
CA LYS A 3 29.93 -11.67 -54.93
C LYS A 3 28.80 -11.22 -53.99
N GLN A 4 27.56 -11.66 -54.20
CA GLN A 4 26.43 -11.35 -53.30
C GLN A 4 26.55 -12.12 -51.99
N PHE A 5 26.99 -13.38 -52.04
CA PHE A 5 27.23 -14.19 -50.84
C PHE A 5 28.36 -13.61 -49.96
N LEU A 6 29.46 -13.14 -50.58
CA LEU A 6 30.53 -12.44 -49.86
C LEU A 6 30.06 -11.12 -49.24
N ARG A 7 29.17 -10.39 -49.91
CA ARG A 7 28.59 -9.14 -49.38
C ARG A 7 27.63 -9.40 -48.22
N VAL A 8 26.80 -10.44 -48.31
CA VAL A 8 25.91 -10.89 -47.21
C VAL A 8 26.73 -11.43 -46.05
N LYS A 9 27.80 -12.20 -46.31
CA LYS A 9 28.74 -12.65 -45.28
C LYS A 9 29.46 -11.48 -44.61
N GLN A 10 29.90 -10.46 -45.36
CA GLN A 10 30.55 -9.28 -44.81
C GLN A 10 29.59 -8.42 -43.97
N ILE A 11 28.32 -8.29 -44.41
CA ILE A 11 27.28 -7.65 -43.62
C ILE A 11 26.97 -8.48 -42.37
N ALA A 12 26.87 -9.80 -42.47
CA ALA A 12 26.66 -10.68 -41.33
C ALA A 12 27.85 -10.62 -40.35
N ASP A 13 29.08 -10.63 -40.84
CA ASP A 13 30.28 -10.50 -40.02
C ASP A 13 30.33 -9.10 -39.37
N GLN A 14 29.99 -8.00 -40.07
CA GLN A 14 29.86 -6.66 -39.47
C GLN A 14 28.67 -6.50 -38.51
N THR A 15 27.59 -7.28 -38.66
CA THR A 15 26.35 -7.12 -37.88
C THR A 15 26.25 -8.11 -36.73
N PHE A 16 26.85 -9.30 -36.86
CA PHE A 16 26.75 -10.43 -35.91
C PHE A 16 28.06 -10.79 -35.21
N LEU A 17 29.24 -10.53 -35.79
CA LEU A 17 30.45 -10.49 -34.97
C LEU A 17 30.34 -9.19 -34.19
N ARG A 18 29.78 -9.31 -32.98
CA ARG A 18 29.91 -8.33 -31.92
C ARG A 18 31.35 -7.82 -31.99
N ALA A 19 31.56 -6.58 -32.40
CA ALA A 19 32.76 -5.83 -32.06
C ALA A 19 33.06 -6.21 -30.61
N GLU A 20 34.20 -6.86 -30.39
CA GLU A 20 34.49 -7.57 -29.14
C GLU A 20 34.14 -6.63 -27.99
N LYS A 21 33.07 -6.96 -27.27
CA LYS A 21 32.50 -6.09 -26.21
C LYS A 21 33.55 -5.73 -25.14
N SER A 22 34.69 -6.42 -25.14
CA SER A 22 35.82 -6.29 -24.23
C SER A 22 36.86 -5.24 -24.65
N ASP A 23 36.92 -4.82 -25.92
CA ASP A 23 38.05 -3.99 -26.41
C ASP A 23 37.78 -2.48 -26.37
N VAL A 24 36.52 -2.06 -26.26
CA VAL A 24 36.14 -0.64 -26.30
C VAL A 24 36.01 -0.01 -24.91
N LEU A 25 35.58 -0.80 -23.93
CA LEU A 25 35.38 -0.37 -22.55
C LEU A 25 36.52 -0.90 -21.68
N THR A 26 37.13 -0.01 -20.91
CA THR A 26 38.11 -0.36 -19.90
C THR A 26 37.48 -1.17 -18.76
N GLU A 27 38.30 -1.88 -17.99
CA GLU A 27 37.82 -2.79 -16.92
C GLU A 27 36.98 -2.06 -15.86
N ASP A 28 37.38 -0.83 -15.50
CA ASP A 28 36.64 0.05 -14.60
C ASP A 28 35.26 0.42 -15.15
N LEU A 29 35.14 0.70 -16.46
CA LEU A 29 33.86 0.98 -17.11
C LEU A 29 32.97 -0.27 -17.18
N LEU A 30 33.54 -1.44 -17.45
CA LEU A 30 32.79 -2.70 -17.40
C LEU A 30 32.26 -2.99 -15.98
N ASN A 31 33.04 -2.69 -14.96
CA ASN A 31 32.62 -2.82 -13.56
C ASN A 31 31.53 -1.80 -13.20
N ALA A 32 31.65 -0.56 -13.67
CA ALA A 32 30.62 0.45 -13.52
C ALA A 32 29.32 0.05 -14.24
N GLU A 33 29.37 -0.56 -15.43
CA GLU A 33 28.17 -1.02 -16.16
C GLU A 33 27.41 -2.08 -15.36
N LYS A 34 28.13 -3.05 -14.78
CA LYS A 34 27.52 -4.08 -13.92
C LYS A 34 26.86 -3.46 -12.69
N ARG A 35 27.49 -2.44 -12.10
CA ARG A 35 26.96 -1.74 -10.93
C ARG A 35 25.69 -0.94 -11.28
N VAL A 36 25.69 -0.22 -12.39
CA VAL A 36 24.51 0.48 -12.92
C VAL A 36 23.36 -0.47 -13.21
N GLU A 37 23.63 -1.63 -13.84
CA GLU A 37 22.58 -2.63 -14.09
C GLU A 37 22.02 -3.19 -12.77
N SER A 38 22.86 -3.37 -11.76
CA SER A 38 22.40 -3.79 -10.42
C SER A 38 21.49 -2.74 -9.79
N ILE A 39 21.87 -1.46 -9.82
CA ILE A 39 21.04 -0.34 -9.34
C ILE A 39 19.68 -0.36 -10.05
N LYS A 40 19.68 -0.43 -11.38
CA LYS A 40 18.48 -0.46 -12.20
C LYS A 40 17.54 -1.59 -11.80
N LEU A 41 18.04 -2.82 -11.74
CA LEU A 41 17.21 -3.99 -11.41
C LEU A 41 16.64 -3.90 -10.00
N SER A 42 17.46 -3.45 -9.03
CA SER A 42 17.02 -3.22 -7.65
C SER A 42 15.93 -2.15 -7.57
N CYS A 43 16.12 -1.00 -8.23
CA CYS A 43 15.12 0.07 -8.29
C CYS A 43 13.82 -0.41 -8.94
N GLN A 44 13.88 -1.09 -10.09
CA GLN A 44 12.68 -1.60 -10.77
C GLN A 44 11.91 -2.62 -9.91
N ALA A 45 12.63 -3.58 -9.32
CA ALA A 45 12.01 -4.63 -8.51
C ALA A 45 11.37 -4.05 -7.25
N THR A 46 12.09 -3.17 -6.55
CA THR A 46 11.62 -2.59 -5.29
C THR A 46 10.51 -1.58 -5.51
N GLN A 47 10.60 -0.69 -6.50
CA GLN A 47 9.53 0.25 -6.85
C GLN A 47 8.20 -0.47 -7.09
N LYS A 48 8.22 -1.53 -7.91
CA LYS A 48 7.02 -2.32 -8.19
C LYS A 48 6.41 -2.94 -6.94
N LYS A 49 7.26 -3.40 -6.00
CA LYS A 49 6.80 -4.04 -4.76
C LYS A 49 6.32 -3.04 -3.73
N ILE A 50 6.99 -1.90 -3.60
CA ILE A 50 6.56 -0.79 -2.74
C ILE A 50 5.21 -0.26 -3.21
N ALA A 51 5.04 -0.04 -4.52
CA ALA A 51 3.77 0.38 -5.09
C ALA A 51 2.64 -0.64 -4.84
N ALA A 52 2.95 -1.95 -4.88
CA ALA A 52 1.97 -3.00 -4.56
C ALA A 52 1.58 -3.06 -3.08
N CYS A 53 2.36 -2.44 -2.17
CA CYS A 53 1.98 -2.27 -0.77
C CYS A 53 1.07 -1.04 -0.55
N GLN A 54 0.91 -0.19 -1.55
CA GLN A 54 0.05 1.01 -1.50
C GLN A 54 -1.36 0.70 -2.02
N ILE A 55 -2.31 1.56 -1.68
CA ILE A 55 -3.66 1.53 -2.23
C ILE A 55 -3.61 2.13 -3.65
N ASP A 56 -4.10 1.37 -4.62
CA ASP A 56 -4.26 1.88 -5.99
C ASP A 56 -5.46 2.83 -6.07
N PHE A 57 -5.18 4.13 -6.07
CA PHE A 57 -6.17 5.16 -6.25
C PHE A 57 -6.54 5.41 -7.73
N GLY A 58 -5.83 4.79 -8.68
CA GLY A 58 -5.96 5.04 -10.11
C GLY A 58 -5.67 6.50 -10.47
N SER A 59 -6.40 7.05 -11.43
CA SER A 59 -6.28 8.46 -11.86
C SER A 59 -6.95 9.46 -10.92
N GLU A 60 -7.48 9.01 -9.79
CA GLU A 60 -8.23 9.88 -8.89
C GLU A 60 -7.30 10.82 -8.13
N THR A 61 -7.62 12.10 -8.08
CA THR A 61 -6.81 13.14 -7.42
C THR A 61 -7.53 13.78 -6.25
N SER A 62 -8.86 13.67 -6.18
CA SER A 62 -9.64 14.17 -5.06
C SER A 62 -9.40 13.33 -3.81
N VAL A 63 -9.02 14.00 -2.71
CA VAL A 63 -8.87 13.40 -1.37
C VAL A 63 -10.16 12.67 -0.98
N GLU A 64 -11.32 13.29 -1.20
CA GLU A 64 -12.60 12.71 -0.82
C GLU A 64 -12.89 11.39 -1.55
N LYS A 65 -12.63 11.34 -2.86
CA LYS A 65 -12.85 10.12 -3.65
C LYS A 65 -11.82 9.04 -3.35
N ARG A 66 -10.58 9.42 -3.01
CA ARG A 66 -9.56 8.48 -2.52
C ARG A 66 -9.95 7.86 -1.18
N MET A 67 -10.42 8.68 -0.24
CA MET A 67 -10.92 8.21 1.07
C MET A 67 -12.01 7.13 0.90
N ARG A 68 -12.93 7.30 -0.05
CA ARG A 68 -13.98 6.30 -0.33
C ARG A 68 -13.47 4.95 -0.87
N LYS A 69 -12.20 4.85 -1.30
CA LYS A 69 -11.57 3.58 -1.71
C LYS A 69 -10.85 2.88 -0.56
N ILE A 70 -10.70 3.53 0.59
CA ILE A 70 -9.96 3.00 1.73
C ILE A 70 -10.88 2.06 2.53
N PRO A 71 -10.48 0.79 2.76
CA PRO A 71 -11.31 -0.19 3.48
C PRO A 71 -11.76 0.26 4.87
N GLN A 72 -10.91 0.95 5.63
CA GLN A 72 -11.23 1.51 6.93
C GLN A 72 -12.39 2.52 6.82
N VAL A 73 -12.34 3.43 5.84
CA VAL A 73 -13.40 4.43 5.61
C VAL A 73 -14.71 3.77 5.17
N LEU A 74 -14.64 2.71 4.35
CA LEU A 74 -15.81 1.93 3.97
C LEU A 74 -16.45 1.24 5.17
N LEU A 75 -15.64 0.63 6.05
CA LEU A 75 -16.12 0.06 7.32
C LEU A 75 -16.76 1.14 8.20
N GLY A 76 -16.13 2.31 8.30
CA GLY A 76 -16.65 3.45 9.05
C GLY A 76 -18.02 3.91 8.54
N THR A 77 -18.21 3.98 7.23
CA THR A 77 -19.50 4.29 6.60
C THR A 77 -20.57 3.28 7.00
N SER A 78 -20.29 1.97 6.88
CA SER A 78 -21.24 0.91 7.27
C SER A 78 -21.57 0.94 8.77
N MET A 79 -20.58 1.25 9.63
CA MET A 79 -20.79 1.40 11.06
C MET A 79 -21.67 2.62 11.37
N LEU A 80 -21.48 3.73 10.68
CA LEU A 80 -22.28 4.94 10.86
C LEU A 80 -23.74 4.73 10.45
N GLU A 81 -23.97 4.09 9.30
CA GLU A 81 -25.31 3.74 8.81
C GLU A 81 -26.01 2.77 9.77
N SER A 82 -25.29 1.73 10.20
CA SER A 82 -25.81 0.75 11.18
C SER A 82 -26.14 1.43 12.51
N GLY A 83 -25.22 2.25 13.03
CA GLY A 83 -25.40 3.00 14.27
C GLY A 83 -26.60 3.94 14.22
N SER A 84 -26.81 4.60 13.07
CA SER A 84 -27.96 5.50 12.83
C SER A 84 -29.31 4.77 12.76
N SER A 85 -29.29 3.46 12.50
CA SER A 85 -30.51 2.62 12.51
C SER A 85 -30.98 2.26 13.93
N PHE A 86 -30.14 2.44 14.95
CA PHE A 86 -30.54 2.24 16.34
C PHE A 86 -31.28 3.45 16.91
N SER A 87 -32.10 3.21 17.93
CA SER A 87 -32.69 4.29 18.73
C SER A 87 -31.63 5.12 19.45
N LYS A 88 -32.01 6.32 19.90
CA LYS A 88 -31.09 7.29 20.56
C LYS A 88 -30.47 6.79 21.88
N ASN A 89 -30.96 5.68 22.44
CA ASN A 89 -30.51 5.14 23.73
C ASN A 89 -29.81 3.76 23.59
N SER A 90 -29.33 3.42 22.40
CA SER A 90 -28.63 2.16 22.17
C SER A 90 -27.12 2.33 22.40
N VAL A 91 -26.59 1.65 23.42
CA VAL A 91 -25.13 1.55 23.64
C VAL A 91 -24.40 1.01 22.40
N LEU A 92 -24.99 0.03 21.71
CA LEU A 92 -24.42 -0.51 20.49
C LEU A 92 -24.45 0.53 19.36
N GLY A 93 -25.55 1.27 19.21
CA GLY A 93 -25.66 2.37 18.26
C GLY A 93 -24.63 3.47 18.47
N ASP A 94 -24.44 3.91 19.72
CA ASP A 94 -23.43 4.90 20.10
C ASP A 94 -22.00 4.40 19.90
N THR A 95 -21.74 3.15 20.28
CA THR A 95 -20.44 2.49 20.06
C THR A 95 -20.12 2.43 18.58
N LEU A 96 -21.08 2.06 17.72
CA LEU A 96 -20.90 2.02 16.27
C LEU A 96 -20.61 3.40 15.67
N ARG A 97 -21.30 4.45 16.14
CA ARG A 97 -21.04 5.85 15.71
C ARG A 97 -19.63 6.30 16.08
N GLU A 98 -19.18 6.00 17.30
CA GLU A 98 -17.83 6.34 17.74
C GLU A 98 -16.79 5.56 16.92
N CYS A 99 -16.96 4.24 16.76
CA CYS A 99 -16.11 3.41 15.91
C CYS A 99 -16.03 3.94 14.47
N ALA A 100 -17.12 4.46 13.89
CA ALA A 100 -17.09 5.05 12.56
C ALA A 100 -16.16 6.27 12.46
N SER A 101 -16.14 7.12 13.49
CA SER A 101 -15.21 8.25 13.59
C SER A 101 -13.76 7.77 13.66
N VAL A 102 -13.49 6.75 14.48
CA VAL A 102 -12.15 6.14 14.61
C VAL A 102 -11.68 5.57 13.27
N GLN A 103 -12.52 4.79 12.59
CA GLN A 103 -12.18 4.20 11.29
C GLN A 103 -11.92 5.26 10.22
N THR A 104 -12.66 6.37 10.25
CA THR A 104 -12.41 7.51 9.34
C THR A 104 -11.04 8.13 9.60
N LYS A 105 -10.67 8.36 10.86
CA LYS A 105 -9.34 8.88 11.24
C LYS A 105 -8.22 7.95 10.79
N LEU A 106 -8.35 6.65 11.03
CA LEU A 106 -7.38 5.64 10.56
C LEU A 106 -7.26 5.63 9.03
N GLY A 107 -8.37 5.84 8.32
CA GLY A 107 -8.37 6.01 6.87
C GLY A 107 -7.57 7.23 6.41
N THR A 108 -7.68 8.36 7.11
CA THR A 108 -6.91 9.57 6.83
C THR A 108 -5.41 9.34 7.03
N GLU A 109 -5.00 8.75 8.16
CA GLU A 109 -3.59 8.42 8.42
C GLU A 109 -3.00 7.50 7.33
N LEU A 110 -3.80 6.52 6.87
CA LEU A 110 -3.38 5.64 5.78
C LEU A 110 -3.26 6.39 4.45
N LEU A 111 -4.18 7.30 4.14
CA LEU A 111 -4.10 8.12 2.93
C LEU A 111 -2.83 8.99 2.93
N ASP A 112 -2.52 9.63 4.06
CA ASP A 112 -1.34 10.48 4.20
C ASP A 112 -0.05 9.67 4.06
N HIS A 113 0.02 8.49 4.68
CA HIS A 113 1.12 7.54 4.47
C HIS A 113 1.32 7.23 2.98
N ASN A 114 0.23 6.91 2.27
CA ASN A 114 0.31 6.57 0.84
C ASN A 114 0.82 7.75 0.00
N ASN A 115 0.34 8.96 0.28
CA ASN A 115 0.77 10.16 -0.43
C ASN A 115 2.26 10.46 -0.19
N GLU A 116 2.75 10.30 1.04
CA GLU A 116 4.16 10.56 1.36
C GLU A 116 5.09 9.47 0.80
N VAL A 117 4.69 8.19 0.80
CA VAL A 117 5.46 7.12 0.13
C VAL A 117 5.54 7.37 -1.38
N GLU A 118 4.43 7.73 -2.01
CA GLU A 118 4.41 8.07 -3.44
C GLU A 118 5.37 9.23 -3.74
N LYS A 119 5.31 10.29 -2.94
CA LYS A 119 6.08 11.53 -3.13
C LYS A 119 7.57 11.38 -2.83
N LEU A 120 7.92 10.79 -1.69
CA LEU A 120 9.29 10.79 -1.16
C LEU A 120 10.08 9.53 -1.52
N VAL A 121 9.42 8.47 -1.99
CA VAL A 121 10.07 7.19 -2.30
C VAL A 121 9.84 6.80 -3.76
N LEU A 122 8.59 6.64 -4.18
CA LEU A 122 8.28 6.10 -5.52
C LEU A 122 8.67 7.08 -6.64
N LYS A 123 8.30 8.36 -6.54
CA LYS A 123 8.66 9.37 -7.55
C LYS A 123 10.18 9.55 -7.74
N PRO A 124 11.01 9.65 -6.68
CA PRO A 124 12.46 9.66 -6.84
C PRO A 124 13.01 8.42 -7.54
N ILE A 125 12.51 7.22 -7.21
CA ILE A 125 12.93 5.99 -7.90
C ILE A 125 12.51 6.04 -9.38
N SER A 126 11.29 6.48 -9.69
CA SER A 126 10.82 6.67 -11.08
C SER A 126 11.75 7.62 -11.84
N SER A 127 12.12 8.75 -11.25
CA SER A 127 13.01 9.73 -11.88
C SER A 127 14.36 9.14 -12.26
N VAL A 128 14.94 8.28 -11.40
CA VAL A 128 16.22 7.61 -11.68
C VAL A 128 16.08 6.63 -12.85
N LEU A 129 14.98 5.88 -12.88
CA LEU A 129 14.70 4.90 -13.95
C LEU A 129 14.41 5.58 -15.30
N ASP A 130 13.57 6.61 -15.29
CA ASP A 130 13.06 7.26 -16.49
C ASP A 130 14.04 8.28 -17.09
N ASN A 131 14.91 8.88 -16.28
CA ASN A 131 15.87 9.88 -16.72
C ASN A 131 17.30 9.33 -16.79
N GLU A 132 17.90 9.00 -15.65
CA GLU A 132 19.33 8.67 -15.55
C GLU A 132 19.65 7.33 -16.22
N ILE A 133 18.92 6.27 -15.86
CA ILE A 133 19.05 4.95 -16.47
C ILE A 133 18.68 4.99 -17.95
N HIS A 134 17.65 5.74 -18.34
CA HIS A 134 17.29 5.89 -19.75
C HIS A 134 18.43 6.55 -20.55
N ASN A 135 19.03 7.62 -20.02
CA ASN A 135 20.14 8.32 -20.67
C ASN A 135 21.37 7.43 -20.83
N ILE A 136 21.76 6.70 -19.77
CA ILE A 136 22.87 5.74 -19.83
C ILE A 136 22.62 4.67 -20.91
N ASN A 137 21.40 4.11 -20.97
CA ASN A 137 21.04 3.13 -22.00
C ASN A 137 21.09 3.72 -23.42
N LYS A 138 20.72 4.99 -23.59
CA LYS A 138 20.79 5.70 -24.86
C LYS A 138 22.25 5.89 -25.31
N LEU A 139 23.10 6.42 -24.42
CA LEU A 139 24.54 6.58 -24.68
C LEU A 139 25.21 5.24 -24.97
N ARG A 140 24.85 4.19 -24.23
CA ARG A 140 25.38 2.85 -24.46
C ARG A 140 25.05 2.30 -25.84
N LYS A 141 23.82 2.52 -26.32
CA LYS A 141 23.40 2.17 -27.69
C LYS A 141 24.11 3.02 -28.74
N GLN A 142 24.30 4.31 -28.47
CA GLN A 142 25.02 5.22 -29.36
C GLN A 142 26.49 4.82 -29.50
N LEU A 143 27.17 4.52 -28.40
CA LEU A 143 28.54 4.02 -28.40
C LEU A 143 28.67 2.77 -29.28
N GLY A 144 27.73 1.82 -29.16
CA GLY A 144 27.71 0.63 -30.01
C GLY A 144 27.63 0.94 -31.51
N LYS A 145 26.93 2.00 -31.91
CA LYS A 145 26.87 2.43 -33.32
C LYS A 145 28.17 3.09 -33.76
N LEU A 146 28.71 4.00 -32.95
CA LEU A 146 29.95 4.71 -33.26
C LEU A 146 31.15 3.77 -33.38
N VAL A 147 31.20 2.71 -32.57
CA VAL A 147 32.22 1.65 -32.68
C VAL A 147 32.14 0.95 -34.03
N LEU A 148 30.93 0.57 -34.49
CA LEU A 148 30.76 -0.06 -35.79
C LEU A 148 31.17 0.87 -36.94
N ASP A 149 30.86 2.16 -36.84
CA ASP A 149 31.27 3.17 -37.81
C ASP A 149 32.80 3.32 -37.85
N MET A 150 33.46 3.37 -36.68
CA MET A 150 34.92 3.41 -36.56
C MET A 150 35.57 2.14 -37.12
N ASP A 151 35.05 0.94 -36.84
CA ASP A 151 35.57 -0.32 -37.39
C ASP A 151 35.43 -0.39 -38.92
N SER A 152 34.35 0.18 -39.45
CA SER A 152 34.13 0.34 -40.90
C SER A 152 35.17 1.29 -41.51
N ALA A 153 35.39 2.46 -40.90
CA ALA A 153 36.43 3.40 -41.33
C ALA A 153 37.83 2.78 -41.25
N ARG A 154 38.13 2.05 -40.17
CA ARG A 154 39.41 1.34 -39.96
C ARG A 154 39.66 0.31 -41.06
N THR A 155 38.65 -0.46 -41.42
CA THR A 155 38.75 -1.46 -42.49
C THR A 155 39.00 -0.81 -43.84
N ARG A 156 38.32 0.32 -44.15
CA ARG A 156 38.53 1.08 -45.39
C ARG A 156 39.95 1.64 -45.47
N PHE A 157 40.43 2.26 -44.39
CA PHE A 157 41.78 2.80 -44.29
C PHE A 157 42.84 1.70 -44.50
N GLN A 158 42.76 0.59 -43.76
CA GLN A 158 43.71 -0.53 -43.90
C GLN A 158 43.72 -1.14 -45.31
N THR A 159 42.57 -1.20 -45.97
CA THR A 159 42.47 -1.69 -47.34
C THR A 159 43.15 -0.73 -48.31
N ALA A 160 42.93 0.57 -48.17
CA ALA A 160 43.56 1.60 -49.01
C ALA A 160 45.08 1.67 -48.78
N GLU A 161 45.53 1.53 -47.54
CA GLU A 161 46.96 1.51 -47.16
C GLU A 161 47.70 0.32 -47.80
N LYS A 162 47.14 -0.89 -47.71
CA LYS A 162 47.69 -2.09 -48.36
C LYS A 162 47.77 -1.96 -49.88
N HIS A 163 46.75 -1.37 -50.51
CA HIS A 163 46.75 -1.11 -51.95
C HIS A 163 47.76 -0.01 -52.35
N SER A 164 47.98 0.99 -51.50
CA SER A 164 49.00 2.03 -51.69
C SER A 164 50.42 1.45 -51.62
N MET A 165 50.69 0.56 -50.66
CA MET A 165 51.99 -0.12 -50.55
C MET A 165 52.30 -1.03 -51.74
N GLN A 166 51.30 -1.66 -52.36
CA GLN A 166 51.48 -2.48 -53.57
C GLN A 166 51.63 -1.64 -54.86
N ALA A 167 51.20 -0.38 -54.86
CA ALA A 167 51.30 0.53 -56.01
C ALA A 167 52.62 1.32 -56.09
N SER A 168 53.55 1.06 -55.16
CA SER A 168 54.90 1.67 -55.05
C SER A 168 55.81 1.50 -56.29
N VAL A 169 55.36 0.79 -57.34
CA VAL A 169 56.13 0.59 -58.58
C VAL A 169 55.84 1.67 -59.64
N ASN A 170 54.72 2.41 -59.56
CA ASN A 170 54.26 3.30 -60.66
C ASN A 170 53.98 4.78 -60.29
N ASN A 171 54.46 5.29 -59.15
CA ASN A 171 54.52 6.73 -58.83
C ASN A 171 53.21 7.54 -59.07
N ASN A 172 52.07 7.01 -58.63
CA ASN A 172 50.76 7.64 -58.81
C ASN A 172 50.40 8.57 -57.62
N PHE A 173 50.56 9.88 -57.77
CA PHE A 173 50.29 10.89 -56.71
C PHE A 173 48.84 10.87 -56.18
N ASN A 174 47.86 10.45 -57.01
CA ASN A 174 46.44 10.37 -56.63
C ASN A 174 46.10 9.30 -55.58
N THR A 175 46.96 8.29 -55.36
CA THR A 175 46.70 7.25 -54.35
C THR A 175 47.09 7.67 -52.93
N VAL A 176 48.00 8.65 -52.79
CA VAL A 176 48.48 9.14 -51.49
C VAL A 176 47.39 9.98 -50.80
N GLY A 177 46.83 10.99 -51.50
CA GLY A 177 45.77 11.83 -50.91
C GLY A 177 44.47 11.08 -50.55
N LYS A 178 44.20 9.94 -51.20
CA LYS A 178 43.06 9.08 -50.84
C LYS A 178 43.29 8.33 -49.51
N VAL A 179 44.53 7.94 -49.22
CA VAL A 179 44.89 7.30 -47.95
C VAL A 179 44.84 8.32 -46.81
N ASP A 180 45.33 9.54 -47.06
CA ASP A 180 45.29 10.63 -46.07
C ASP A 180 43.85 11.01 -45.70
N ASN A 181 42.94 11.15 -46.67
CA ASN A 181 41.52 11.41 -46.38
C ASN A 181 40.85 10.29 -45.56
N LEU A 182 41.19 9.02 -45.83
CA LEU A 182 40.66 7.88 -45.08
C LEU A 182 41.26 7.78 -43.66
N LYS A 183 42.47 8.31 -43.48
CA LYS A 183 43.10 8.44 -42.16
C LYS A 183 42.37 9.48 -41.31
N GLU A 184 42.05 10.63 -41.90
CA GLU A 184 41.26 11.69 -41.25
C GLU A 184 39.85 11.18 -40.89
N GLU A 185 39.17 10.45 -41.78
CA GLU A 185 37.86 9.81 -41.49
C GLU A 185 37.94 8.84 -40.32
N LEU A 186 39.03 8.06 -40.21
CA LEU A 186 39.26 7.14 -39.09
C LEU A 186 39.54 7.88 -37.79
N GLU A 187 40.33 8.96 -37.83
CA GLU A 187 40.63 9.80 -36.66
C GLU A 187 39.36 10.47 -36.12
N ASP A 188 38.53 11.06 -37.00
CA ASP A 188 37.23 11.64 -36.66
C ASP A 188 36.27 10.60 -36.04
N ALA A 189 36.23 9.39 -36.60
CA ALA A 189 35.40 8.31 -36.07
C ALA A 189 35.90 7.85 -34.69
N SER A 190 37.22 7.74 -34.50
CA SER A 190 37.82 7.41 -33.20
C SER A 190 37.50 8.47 -32.16
N GLN A 191 37.64 9.76 -32.50
CA GLN A 191 37.35 10.86 -31.58
C GLN A 191 35.89 10.85 -31.12
N LYS A 192 34.95 10.53 -32.01
CA LYS A 192 33.52 10.40 -31.66
C LYS A 192 33.27 9.23 -30.70
N VAL A 193 33.96 8.10 -30.88
CA VAL A 193 33.89 6.95 -29.96
C VAL A 193 34.39 7.37 -28.58
N ASP A 194 35.54 8.03 -28.50
CA ASP A 194 36.13 8.48 -27.23
C ASP A 194 35.21 9.47 -26.51
N GLN A 195 34.70 10.49 -27.20
CA GLN A 195 33.74 11.44 -26.62
C GLN A 195 32.46 10.75 -26.09
N CYS A 196 31.90 9.81 -26.85
CA CYS A 196 30.71 9.08 -26.39
C CYS A 196 31.01 8.16 -25.21
N ARG A 197 32.21 7.58 -25.16
CA ARG A 197 32.67 6.75 -24.03
C ARG A 197 32.84 7.59 -22.78
N ASP A 198 33.45 8.76 -22.87
CA ASP A 198 33.66 9.66 -21.74
C ASP A 198 32.32 10.19 -21.19
N LEU A 199 31.37 10.53 -22.07
CA LEU A 199 30.01 10.90 -21.67
C LEU A 199 29.29 9.74 -20.97
N LEU A 200 29.38 8.52 -21.51
CA LEU A 200 28.80 7.34 -20.89
C LEU A 200 29.41 7.10 -19.50
N ALA A 201 30.73 7.18 -19.38
CA ALA A 201 31.45 7.05 -18.12
C ALA A 201 30.99 8.08 -17.09
N ALA A 202 30.91 9.36 -17.47
CA ALA A 202 30.48 10.44 -16.60
C ALA A 202 29.06 10.20 -16.05
N GLU A 203 28.12 9.79 -16.89
CA GLU A 203 26.74 9.49 -16.47
C GLU A 203 26.67 8.27 -15.54
N MET A 204 27.44 7.22 -15.84
CA MET A 204 27.50 6.03 -14.99
C MET A 204 28.11 6.32 -13.62
N PHE A 205 29.20 7.09 -13.56
CA PHE A 205 29.83 7.49 -12.31
C PHE A 205 28.93 8.44 -11.51
N SER A 206 28.23 9.36 -12.18
CA SER A 206 27.23 10.23 -11.56
C SER A 206 26.15 9.42 -10.88
N LEU A 207 25.56 8.42 -11.55
CA LEU A 207 24.55 7.55 -10.94
C LEU A 207 25.11 6.73 -9.77
N ILE A 208 26.30 6.13 -9.93
CA ILE A 208 26.95 5.36 -8.85
C ILE A 208 27.22 6.24 -7.63
N SER A 209 27.61 7.51 -7.83
CA SER A 209 27.83 8.46 -6.74
C SER A 209 26.56 8.78 -5.94
N LYS A 210 25.37 8.55 -6.54
CA LYS A 210 24.06 8.77 -5.91
C LYS A 210 23.55 7.56 -5.13
N GLU A 211 24.28 6.45 -5.08
CA GLU A 211 23.87 5.26 -4.33
C GLU A 211 23.51 5.53 -2.87
N PRO A 212 24.24 6.36 -2.10
CA PRO A 212 23.84 6.68 -0.73
C PRO A 212 22.45 7.33 -0.67
N GLN A 213 22.13 8.23 -1.61
CA GLN A 213 20.83 8.86 -1.70
C GLN A 213 19.74 7.84 -2.06
N LEU A 214 20.02 6.90 -2.97
CA LEU A 214 19.10 5.80 -3.30
C LEU A 214 18.85 4.88 -2.09
N ALA A 215 19.91 4.53 -1.35
CA ALA A 215 19.81 3.77 -0.12
C ALA A 215 18.97 4.49 0.93
N GLN A 216 19.12 5.83 1.04
CA GLN A 216 18.35 6.66 1.94
C GLN A 216 16.85 6.62 1.63
N LEU A 217 16.42 6.43 0.37
CA LEU A 217 15.00 6.28 0.03
C LEU A 217 14.36 5.08 0.75
N PHE A 218 15.10 3.97 0.86
CA PHE A 218 14.60 2.78 1.57
C PHE A 218 14.56 2.97 3.08
N VAL A 219 15.48 3.76 3.64
CA VAL A 219 15.40 4.18 5.04
C VAL A 219 14.17 5.06 5.26
N SER A 220 13.96 6.06 4.40
CA SER A 220 12.79 6.95 4.45
C SER A 220 11.48 6.16 4.35
N PHE A 221 11.41 5.13 3.50
CA PHE A 221 10.25 4.25 3.41
C PHE A 221 9.89 3.61 4.76
N HIS A 222 10.87 3.01 5.46
CA HIS A 222 10.63 2.40 6.77
C HIS A 222 10.31 3.45 7.85
N GLN A 223 10.88 4.65 7.76
CA GLN A 223 10.54 5.76 8.66
C GLN A 223 9.08 6.20 8.47
N LEU A 224 8.60 6.30 7.23
CA LEU A 224 7.21 6.61 6.90
C LEU A 224 6.25 5.52 7.40
N GLN A 225 6.63 4.24 7.26
CA GLN A 225 5.85 3.13 7.83
C GLN A 225 5.78 3.22 9.36
N ALA A 226 6.90 3.46 10.02
CA ALA A 226 6.95 3.58 11.47
C ALA A 226 6.13 4.78 11.98
N ALA A 227 6.18 5.92 11.29
CA ALA A 227 5.37 7.09 11.61
C ALA A 227 3.87 6.79 11.48
N TYR A 228 3.45 6.20 10.36
CA TYR A 228 2.06 5.78 10.13
C TYR A 228 1.54 4.86 11.25
N HIS A 229 2.29 3.80 11.58
CA HIS A 229 1.86 2.87 12.62
C HIS A 229 1.76 3.52 14.00
N ARG A 230 2.66 4.46 14.34
CA ARG A 230 2.58 5.21 15.61
C ARG A 230 1.37 6.13 15.64
N ASN A 231 1.07 6.84 14.56
CA ASN A 231 -0.10 7.72 14.50
C ASN A 231 -1.40 6.90 14.60
N ALA A 232 -1.49 5.80 13.87
CA ALA A 232 -2.63 4.88 13.93
C ALA A 232 -2.84 4.31 15.35
N LEU A 233 -1.75 3.90 16.01
CA LEU A 233 -1.80 3.44 17.40
C LEU A 233 -2.28 4.54 18.34
N THR A 234 -1.74 5.75 18.22
CA THR A 234 -2.14 6.91 19.03
C THR A 234 -3.63 7.21 18.89
N ALA A 235 -4.17 7.12 17.66
CA ALA A 235 -5.59 7.32 17.40
C ALA A 235 -6.44 6.23 18.08
N LEU A 236 -5.99 4.98 18.08
CA LEU A 236 -6.68 3.86 18.75
C LEU A 236 -6.63 4.00 20.28
N GLU A 237 -5.45 4.28 20.84
CA GLU A 237 -5.27 4.48 22.29
C GLU A 237 -6.10 5.64 22.82
N ALA A 238 -6.25 6.71 22.06
CA ALA A 238 -7.13 7.83 22.43
C ALA A 238 -8.63 7.46 22.39
N SER A 239 -9.02 6.49 21.56
CA SER A 239 -10.42 6.14 21.32
C SER A 239 -10.93 5.01 22.22
N LEU A 240 -10.06 4.09 22.63
CA LEU A 240 -10.44 2.96 23.49
C LEU A 240 -11.11 3.39 24.81
N PRO A 241 -10.58 4.35 25.58
CA PRO A 241 -11.23 4.81 26.81
C PRO A 241 -12.61 5.44 26.56
N VAL A 242 -12.81 6.09 25.40
CA VAL A 242 -14.09 6.67 25.02
C VAL A 242 -15.13 5.56 24.79
N LEU A 243 -14.75 4.52 24.05
CA LEU A 243 -15.59 3.35 23.80
C LEU A 243 -15.94 2.61 25.10
N GLU A 244 -14.95 2.38 25.97
CA GLU A 244 -15.17 1.75 27.28
C GLU A 244 -16.12 2.58 28.15
N LYS A 245 -16.00 3.91 28.11
CA LYS A 245 -16.89 4.81 28.86
C LYS A 245 -18.33 4.76 28.35
N ILE A 246 -18.54 4.66 27.03
CA ILE A 246 -19.89 4.48 26.44
C ILE A 246 -20.54 3.21 26.99
N ILE A 247 -19.78 2.11 27.02
CA ILE A 247 -20.27 0.81 27.51
C ILE A 247 -20.51 0.84 29.03
N HIS A 248 -19.57 1.39 29.79
CA HIS A 248 -19.65 1.42 31.25
C HIS A 248 -20.83 2.27 31.76
N ASN A 249 -21.13 3.37 31.08
CA ASN A 249 -22.21 4.27 31.46
C ASN A 249 -23.59 3.82 30.97
N PHE A 250 -23.70 2.65 30.32
CA PHE A 250 -24.99 2.14 29.87
C PHE A 250 -25.88 1.78 31.07
N PRO A 251 -27.07 2.40 31.22
CA PRO A 251 -27.88 2.28 32.44
C PRO A 251 -28.57 0.92 32.57
N GLN A 252 -28.77 0.18 31.49
CA GLN A 252 -29.40 -1.14 31.55
C GLN A 252 -28.36 -2.25 31.67
N LYS A 253 -28.35 -2.90 32.82
CA LYS A 253 -27.63 -4.17 33.07
C LYS A 253 -28.67 -5.28 33.25
N PRO A 254 -28.31 -6.57 33.00
CA PRO A 254 -29.17 -7.69 33.37
C PRO A 254 -29.62 -7.54 34.81
N VAL A 255 -30.92 -7.67 35.01
CA VAL A 255 -31.59 -7.40 36.27
C VAL A 255 -31.52 -8.62 37.17
N TYR A 256 -31.62 -9.83 36.60
CA TYR A 256 -31.43 -11.08 37.32
C TYR A 256 -29.95 -11.44 37.47
N GLY A 257 -29.54 -11.79 38.70
CA GLY A 257 -28.16 -12.18 39.00
C GLY A 257 -27.17 -11.01 39.18
N CYS A 258 -27.66 -9.77 39.15
CA CYS A 258 -26.93 -8.57 39.56
C CYS A 258 -27.13 -8.34 41.07
N PRO A 259 -26.08 -7.97 41.83
CA PRO A 259 -26.24 -7.55 43.22
C PRO A 259 -27.30 -6.43 43.35
N LEU A 260 -28.23 -6.59 44.29
CA LEU A 260 -29.37 -5.67 44.45
C LEU A 260 -28.91 -4.22 44.70
N ASP A 261 -27.86 -4.02 45.49
CA ASP A 261 -27.26 -2.73 45.77
C ASP A 261 -26.76 -2.02 44.50
N GLU A 262 -26.12 -2.77 43.59
CA GLU A 262 -25.67 -2.25 42.30
C GLU A 262 -26.86 -1.93 41.38
N HIS A 263 -27.89 -2.78 41.33
CA HIS A 263 -29.10 -2.52 40.55
C HIS A 263 -29.83 -1.26 41.02
N LEU A 264 -30.05 -1.09 42.32
CA LEU A 264 -30.72 0.08 42.89
C LEU A 264 -29.91 1.37 42.68
N ARG A 265 -28.58 1.29 42.83
CA ARG A 265 -27.66 2.41 42.57
C ARG A 265 -27.69 2.87 41.11
N VAL A 266 -27.66 1.93 40.16
CA VAL A 266 -27.61 2.24 38.72
C VAL A 266 -28.97 2.71 38.20
N THR A 267 -30.07 2.14 38.69
CA THR A 267 -31.43 2.52 38.29
C THR A 267 -31.98 3.72 39.05
N ASN A 268 -31.30 4.17 40.11
CA ASN A 268 -31.72 5.23 41.01
C ASN A 268 -33.13 4.98 41.60
N ARG A 269 -33.37 3.76 42.08
CA ARG A 269 -34.64 3.31 42.68
C ARG A 269 -34.41 2.85 44.13
N GLU A 270 -35.42 2.98 44.97
CA GLU A 270 -35.43 2.40 46.32
C GLU A 270 -35.85 0.93 46.32
N ILE A 271 -36.69 0.53 45.37
CA ILE A 271 -37.19 -0.84 45.19
C ILE A 271 -36.84 -1.30 43.77
N ALA A 272 -36.34 -2.54 43.67
CA ALA A 272 -36.01 -3.13 42.37
C ALA A 272 -37.25 -3.20 41.49
N GLN A 273 -37.10 -2.81 40.23
CA GLN A 273 -38.22 -2.69 39.30
C GLN A 273 -39.02 -4.00 39.18
N VAL A 274 -38.34 -5.15 39.14
CA VAL A 274 -39.00 -6.47 39.08
C VAL A 274 -39.92 -6.69 40.28
N ILE A 275 -39.47 -6.35 41.48
CA ILE A 275 -40.22 -6.55 42.73
C ILE A 275 -41.44 -5.64 42.74
N GLU A 276 -41.24 -4.34 42.49
CA GLU A 276 -42.31 -3.34 42.51
C GLU A 276 -43.40 -3.64 41.47
N THR A 277 -42.98 -3.93 40.23
CA THR A 277 -43.88 -4.27 39.13
C THR A 277 -44.65 -5.57 39.41
N SER A 278 -43.97 -6.59 39.94
CA SER A 278 -44.62 -7.88 40.24
C SER A 278 -45.59 -7.79 41.41
N ILE A 279 -45.24 -7.07 42.49
CA ILE A 279 -46.13 -6.90 43.65
C ILE A 279 -47.37 -6.09 43.26
N SER A 280 -47.20 -5.00 42.50
CA SER A 280 -48.32 -4.18 42.02
C SER A 280 -49.33 -5.01 41.24
N PHE A 281 -48.85 -5.86 40.32
CA PHE A 281 -49.70 -6.78 39.56
C PHE A 281 -50.41 -7.80 40.44
N LEU A 282 -49.70 -8.43 41.39
CA LEU A 282 -50.29 -9.47 42.24
C LEU A 282 -51.34 -8.90 43.19
N LEU A 283 -51.15 -7.67 43.69
CA LEU A 283 -52.14 -6.98 44.51
C LEU A 283 -53.43 -6.69 43.74
N GLU A 284 -53.32 -6.37 42.45
CA GLU A 284 -54.47 -6.01 41.62
C GLU A 284 -55.20 -7.23 41.04
N TYR A 285 -54.48 -8.27 40.61
CA TYR A 285 -55.07 -9.39 39.84
C TYR A 285 -54.82 -10.79 40.43
N GLY A 286 -53.84 -10.96 41.31
CA GLY A 286 -53.34 -12.29 41.71
C GLY A 286 -53.68 -12.75 43.12
N ILE A 287 -54.07 -11.84 44.03
CA ILE A 287 -54.11 -12.12 45.48
C ILE A 287 -55.13 -13.19 45.89
N LEU A 288 -56.16 -13.41 45.07
CA LEU A 288 -57.20 -14.40 45.31
C LEU A 288 -56.88 -15.78 44.71
N GLU A 289 -55.77 -15.91 43.97
CA GLU A 289 -55.43 -17.18 43.33
C GLU A 289 -54.85 -18.22 44.30
N GLU A 290 -55.38 -19.43 44.22
CA GLU A 290 -55.00 -20.51 45.12
C GLU A 290 -53.57 -20.99 44.84
N GLY A 291 -52.74 -21.05 45.88
CA GLY A 291 -51.38 -21.56 45.74
C GLY A 291 -50.45 -20.62 44.96
N LEU A 292 -50.76 -19.32 44.89
CA LEU A 292 -50.02 -18.28 44.17
C LEU A 292 -48.48 -18.34 44.29
N LEU A 293 -47.96 -18.69 45.47
CA LEU A 293 -46.51 -18.78 45.76
C LEU A 293 -45.99 -20.22 45.78
N ARG A 294 -46.87 -21.22 45.68
CA ARG A 294 -46.56 -22.66 45.74
C ARG A 294 -46.60 -23.33 44.37
N ILE A 295 -47.53 -22.92 43.51
CA ILE A 295 -47.70 -23.47 42.17
C ILE A 295 -46.79 -22.71 41.21
N ALA A 296 -46.00 -23.45 40.45
CA ALA A 296 -45.14 -22.86 39.42
C ALA A 296 -45.97 -22.51 38.18
N GLY A 297 -45.83 -21.27 37.70
CA GLY A 297 -46.38 -20.86 36.41
C GLY A 297 -45.64 -21.50 35.24
N SER A 298 -46.11 -21.23 34.02
CA SER A 298 -45.47 -21.72 32.80
C SER A 298 -43.99 -21.28 32.69
N ALA A 299 -43.09 -22.24 32.54
CA ALA A 299 -41.64 -21.98 32.48
C ALA A 299 -41.23 -21.11 31.27
N SER A 300 -41.90 -21.25 30.12
CA SER A 300 -41.61 -20.42 28.93
C SER A 300 -42.07 -18.98 29.12
N LYS A 301 -43.24 -18.76 29.74
CA LYS A 301 -43.74 -17.44 30.09
C LYS A 301 -42.88 -16.76 31.16
N LEU A 302 -42.42 -17.51 32.15
CA LEU A 302 -41.47 -17.02 33.16
C LEU A 302 -40.15 -16.60 32.52
N LYS A 303 -39.60 -17.43 31.61
CA LYS A 303 -38.39 -17.09 30.86
C LYS A 303 -38.57 -15.82 30.00
N LYS A 304 -39.73 -15.66 29.35
CA LYS A 304 -40.08 -14.44 28.59
C LYS A 304 -40.11 -13.20 29.51
N LEU A 305 -40.78 -13.29 30.66
CA LEU A 305 -40.87 -12.21 31.65
C LEU A 305 -39.47 -11.81 32.18
N LYS A 306 -38.65 -12.80 32.54
CA LYS A 306 -37.28 -12.56 33.01
C LYS A 306 -36.43 -11.86 31.96
N ASN A 307 -36.45 -12.36 30.72
CA ASN A 307 -35.72 -11.76 29.61
C ASN A 307 -36.21 -10.35 29.27
N ALA A 308 -37.50 -10.04 29.45
CA ALA A 308 -38.03 -8.70 29.21
C ALA A 308 -37.46 -7.69 30.21
N PHE A 309 -37.42 -8.05 31.50
CA PHE A 309 -36.80 -7.24 32.54
C PHE A 309 -35.28 -7.09 32.33
N ASP A 310 -34.56 -8.15 31.95
CA ASP A 310 -33.12 -8.08 31.64
C ASP A 310 -32.84 -7.18 30.42
N ALA A 311 -33.75 -7.13 29.45
CA ALA A 311 -33.70 -6.22 28.32
C ALA A 311 -34.22 -4.80 28.67
N GLY A 312 -34.61 -4.57 29.93
CA GLY A 312 -35.24 -3.36 30.44
C GLY A 312 -36.44 -2.89 29.60
N ILE A 313 -37.16 -3.84 29.02
CA ILE A 313 -38.45 -3.63 28.35
C ILE A 313 -39.52 -3.85 29.41
N GLU A 314 -40.41 -2.86 29.59
CA GLU A 314 -41.54 -3.01 30.49
C GLU A 314 -42.45 -4.14 29.99
N PRO A 315 -42.62 -5.23 30.76
CA PRO A 315 -43.43 -6.36 30.32
C PRO A 315 -44.91 -6.00 30.36
N ASP A 316 -45.66 -6.38 29.32
CA ASP A 316 -47.12 -6.31 29.34
C ASP A 316 -47.67 -7.36 30.30
N LEU A 317 -48.00 -6.92 31.51
CA LEU A 317 -48.45 -7.82 32.57
C LEU A 317 -49.89 -8.32 32.34
N VAL A 318 -50.66 -7.68 31.46
CA VAL A 318 -52.04 -8.08 31.14
C VAL A 318 -52.07 -9.50 30.55
N GLU A 319 -51.02 -9.91 29.84
CA GLU A 319 -50.85 -11.26 29.30
C GLU A 319 -50.81 -12.36 30.40
N PHE A 320 -50.43 -11.99 31.63
CA PHE A 320 -50.28 -12.91 32.75
C PHE A 320 -51.48 -12.94 33.72
N ILE A 321 -52.54 -12.16 33.48
CA ILE A 321 -53.74 -12.15 34.34
C ILE A 321 -54.35 -13.56 34.49
N ARG A 322 -54.31 -14.36 33.42
CA ARG A 322 -54.84 -15.75 33.43
C ARG A 322 -53.87 -16.78 34.00
N ASP A 323 -52.64 -16.39 34.31
CA ASP A 323 -51.62 -17.25 34.91
C ASP A 323 -50.71 -16.44 35.86
N PRO A 324 -51.25 -15.94 37.00
CA PRO A 324 -50.50 -15.06 37.92
C PRO A 324 -49.28 -15.74 38.57
N HIS A 325 -49.24 -17.08 38.55
CA HIS A 325 -48.11 -17.90 39.00
C HIS A 325 -46.80 -17.62 38.24
N VAL A 326 -46.89 -17.07 37.02
CA VAL A 326 -45.71 -16.64 36.25
C VAL A 326 -45.08 -15.39 36.87
N VAL A 327 -45.91 -14.42 37.27
CA VAL A 327 -45.43 -13.15 37.85
C VAL A 327 -44.94 -13.38 39.28
N SER A 328 -45.60 -14.24 40.05
CA SER A 328 -45.09 -14.66 41.36
C SER A 328 -43.76 -15.42 41.26
N GLY A 329 -43.63 -16.29 40.25
CA GLY A 329 -42.40 -17.00 39.89
C GLY A 329 -41.24 -16.09 39.47
N GLY A 330 -41.55 -14.93 38.89
CA GLY A 330 -40.59 -13.91 38.45
C GLY A 330 -39.72 -13.38 39.59
N ASN A 331 -40.29 -13.23 40.79
CA ASN A 331 -39.58 -12.74 41.97
C ASN A 331 -38.54 -13.73 42.52
N TYR A 332 -38.65 -15.03 42.19
CA TYR A 332 -37.72 -16.03 42.68
C TYR A 332 -36.39 -15.97 41.89
N ARG A 333 -35.30 -15.68 42.62
CA ARG A 333 -33.93 -15.47 42.14
C ARG A 333 -33.69 -14.16 41.39
N PHE A 334 -34.34 -13.07 41.80
CA PHE A 334 -33.74 -11.75 41.61
C PHE A 334 -32.40 -11.70 42.34
#